data_AF-A0A174C0D1-F1
#
_entry.id   AF-A0A174C0D1-F1
#
_cell.length_a   1.000
_cell.length_b   1.000
_cell.length_c   1.000
_cell.angle_alpha   90.00
_cell.angle_beta   90.00
_cell.angle_gamma   90.00
#
_symmetry.space_group_name_H-M   'P 1'
#
loop_
_entity.id
_entity.type
_entity.pdbx_description
1 polymer ?
#
loop_
_entity_poly.entity_id
_entity_poly.type
_entity_poly.pdbx_seq_one_letter_code
_entity_poly.pdbx_strand_id
1 'polypeptide(L)'
;MVPSIARQSVIIKCNMQKSILTGNYEFYYAAGLIANLSGVEIPEDIKPEELLALLSEKIPTLTPADEKEKYLFGMVADYRPEDVYDEQMRELLDWGRTEKYLWTVTLPDDWQNA
;
A
#
# COMPACT_ATOMS: atom_id res chain seq x y z
N MET A 1 6.68 2.35 15.25
CA MET A 1 6.23 3.75 15.10
C MET A 1 6.16 4.14 13.62
N VAL A 2 7.19 3.88 12.81
CA VAL A 2 7.19 4.21 11.38
C VAL A 2 6.13 3.42 10.58
N PRO A 3 5.94 2.09 10.77
CA PRO A 3 4.91 1.35 10.03
C PRO A 3 3.48 1.86 10.24
N SER A 4 3.10 2.11 11.49
CA SER A 4 1.77 2.67 11.82
C SER A 4 1.52 4.04 11.19
N ILE A 5 2.55 4.89 11.07
CA ILE A 5 2.43 6.21 10.44
C ILE A 5 2.23 6.06 8.93
N ALA A 6 3.01 5.20 8.26
CA ALA A 6 2.87 4.96 6.83
C ALA A 6 1.47 4.39 6.49
N ARG A 7 0.99 3.40 7.26
CA ARG A 7 -0.38 2.87 7.16
C ARG A 7 -1.43 3.97 7.25
N GLN A 8 -1.41 4.75 8.34
CA GLN A 8 -2.40 5.81 8.56
C GLN A 8 -2.34 6.87 7.47
N SER A 9 -1.14 7.26 7.05
CA SER A 9 -0.93 8.25 6.00
C SER A 9 -1.59 7.81 4.69
N VAL A 10 -1.34 6.58 4.22
CA VAL A 10 -1.95 6.07 2.98
C VAL A 10 -3.47 5.99 3.10
N ILE A 11 -4.01 5.52 4.24
CA ILE A 11 -5.47 5.46 4.46
C ILE A 11 -6.10 6.86 4.41
N ILE A 12 -5.50 7.84 5.08
CA ILE A 12 -6.00 9.22 5.10
C ILE A 12 -5.97 9.81 3.68
N LYS A 13 -4.88 9.61 2.93
CA LYS A 13 -4.75 10.07 1.53
C LYS A 13 -5.84 9.49 0.65
N CYS A 14 -6.14 8.19 0.77
CA CYS A 14 -7.23 7.54 0.03
C CYS A 14 -8.61 8.05 0.46
N ASN A 15 -8.86 8.20 1.76
CA ASN A 15 -10.12 8.69 2.30
C ASN A 15 -10.43 10.13 1.87
N MET A 16 -9.40 10.99 1.85
CA MET A 16 -9.53 12.40 1.48
C MET A 16 -9.38 12.65 -0.02
N GLN A 17 -8.85 11.69 -0.78
CA GLN A 17 -8.46 11.83 -2.18
C GLN A 17 -7.51 13.04 -2.38
N LYS A 18 -6.51 13.14 -1.50
CA LYS A 18 -5.51 14.22 -1.49
C LYS A 18 -4.11 13.68 -1.24
N SER A 19 -3.13 14.41 -1.77
CA SER A 19 -1.68 14.12 -1.68
C SER A 19 -1.23 12.92 -2.53
N ILE A 20 0.06 12.63 -2.52
CA ILE A 20 0.68 11.50 -3.24
C ILE A 20 1.53 10.67 -2.27
N LEU A 21 2.05 9.52 -2.71
CA LEU A 21 3.05 8.78 -1.96
C LEU A 21 4.34 9.60 -1.84
N THR A 22 4.88 9.67 -0.63
CA THR A 22 6.00 10.52 -0.24
C THR A 22 7.25 9.72 0.17
N GLY A 23 7.17 8.39 0.17
CA GLY A 23 8.31 7.53 0.50
C GLY A 23 8.02 6.04 0.34
N ASN A 24 9.08 5.23 0.31
CA ASN A 24 9.00 3.80 0.05
C ASN A 24 8.13 3.07 1.08
N TYR A 25 8.12 3.48 2.35
CA TYR A 25 7.23 2.89 3.36
C TYR A 25 5.75 2.93 2.96
N GLU A 26 5.28 4.09 2.47
CA GLU A 26 3.91 4.24 2.01
C GLU A 26 3.65 3.41 0.74
N PHE A 27 4.64 3.35 -0.14
CA PHE A 27 4.58 2.56 -1.36
C PHE A 27 4.44 1.06 -1.10
N TYR A 28 5.22 0.49 -0.17
CA TYR A 28 5.13 -0.93 0.17
C TYR A 28 3.80 -1.28 0.83
N TYR A 29 3.31 -0.43 1.74
CA TYR A 29 1.98 -0.61 2.31
C TYR A 29 0.87 -0.51 1.25
N ALA A 30 0.95 0.49 0.37
CA ALA A 30 0.00 0.67 -0.74
C ALA A 30 0.01 -0.53 -1.70
N ALA A 31 1.18 -1.06 -2.03
CA ALA A 31 1.32 -2.27 -2.83
C ALA A 31 0.68 -3.49 -2.16
N GLY A 32 0.87 -3.65 -0.85
CA GLY A 32 0.22 -4.70 -0.07
C GLY A 32 -1.29 -4.59 -0.10
N LEU A 33 -1.83 -3.37 0.06
CA LEU A 33 -3.26 -3.11 -0.09
C LEU A 33 -3.79 -3.49 -1.47
N ILE A 34 -3.06 -3.14 -2.54
CA ILE A 34 -3.44 -3.55 -3.91
C ILE A 34 -3.48 -5.07 -4.01
N ALA A 35 -2.49 -5.78 -3.48
CA ALA A 35 -2.48 -7.25 -3.46
C ALA A 35 -3.71 -7.83 -2.73
N ASN A 36 -4.06 -7.27 -1.56
CA ASN A 36 -5.24 -7.68 -0.79
C ASN A 36 -6.55 -7.46 -1.57
N LEU A 37 -6.70 -6.28 -2.17
CA LEU A 37 -7.94 -5.88 -2.86
C LEU A 37 -8.13 -6.56 -4.22
N SER A 38 -7.03 -6.86 -4.92
CA SER A 38 -7.07 -7.36 -6.30
C SER A 38 -6.65 -8.82 -6.47
N GLY A 39 -6.08 -9.44 -5.44
CA GLY A 39 -5.50 -10.78 -5.50
C GLY A 39 -4.20 -10.86 -6.30
N VAL A 40 -3.57 -9.72 -6.63
CA VAL A 40 -2.25 -9.71 -7.28
C VAL A 40 -1.21 -10.31 -6.34
N GLU A 41 -0.53 -11.36 -6.80
CA GLU A 41 0.58 -11.95 -6.07
C GLU A 41 1.82 -11.05 -6.17
N ILE A 42 2.38 -10.69 -5.02
CA ILE A 42 3.61 -9.92 -4.90
C ILE A 42 4.59 -10.77 -4.08
N PRO A 43 5.86 -10.92 -4.48
CA PRO A 43 6.87 -11.58 -3.64
C PRO A 43 7.16 -10.79 -2.36
N GLU A 44 7.54 -11.44 -1.26
CA GLU A 44 7.81 -10.75 0.02
C GLU A 44 9.10 -9.90 0.00
N ASP A 45 10.16 -10.41 -0.64
CA ASP A 45 11.48 -9.77 -0.67
C ASP A 45 11.73 -8.93 -1.95
N ILE A 46 10.65 -8.56 -2.65
CA ILE A 46 10.71 -7.78 -3.90
C ILE A 46 11.35 -6.41 -3.66
N LYS A 47 12.22 -5.98 -4.59
CA LYS A 47 12.89 -4.67 -4.51
C LYS A 47 12.00 -3.54 -5.05
N PRO A 48 12.25 -2.27 -4.67
CA PRO A 48 11.35 -1.17 -5.00
C PRO A 48 11.13 -0.99 -6.52
N GLU A 49 12.18 -1.09 -7.33
CA GLU A 49 12.07 -0.99 -8.80
C GLU A 49 11.28 -2.16 -9.41
N GLU A 50 11.53 -3.39 -8.95
CA GLU A 50 10.82 -4.59 -9.39
C GLU A 50 9.33 -4.54 -9.02
N LEU A 51 9.04 -4.02 -7.82
CA LEU A 51 7.68 -3.81 -7.34
C LEU A 51 6.93 -2.79 -8.20
N LEU A 52 7.58 -1.68 -8.55
CA LEU A 52 6.99 -0.68 -9.46
C LEU A 52 6.72 -1.29 -10.83
N ALA A 53 7.66 -2.05 -11.39
CA ALA A 53 7.49 -2.69 -12.69
C ALA A 53 6.29 -3.66 -12.68
N LEU A 54 6.19 -4.51 -11.65
CA LEU A 54 5.08 -5.43 -11.46
C LEU A 54 3.73 -4.68 -11.38
N LEU A 55 3.64 -3.67 -10.52
CA LEU A 55 2.39 -2.93 -10.31
C LEU A 55 2.01 -2.09 -11.54
N SER A 56 2.98 -1.56 -12.27
CA SER A 56 2.74 -0.81 -13.51
C SER A 56 2.14 -1.70 -14.62
N GLU A 57 2.48 -3.00 -14.63
CA GLU A 57 1.87 -3.97 -15.53
C GLU A 57 0.45 -4.36 -15.07
N LYS A 58 0.25 -4.56 -13.76
CA LYS A 58 -1.02 -5.08 -13.22
C LYS A 58 -2.11 -4.01 -13.08
N ILE A 59 -1.79 -2.84 -12.53
CA ILE A 59 -2.77 -1.78 -12.23
C ILE A 59 -3.69 -1.44 -13.41
N PRO A 60 -3.20 -1.27 -14.65
CA PRO A 60 -4.07 -0.97 -15.79
C PRO A 60 -5.13 -2.03 -16.10
N THR A 61 -4.94 -3.26 -15.62
CA THR A 61 -5.88 -4.39 -15.79
C THR A 61 -6.91 -4.50 -14.66
N LEU A 62 -6.69 -3.78 -13.55
CA LEU A 62 -7.55 -3.81 -12.39
C LEU A 62 -8.73 -2.85 -12.54
N THR A 63 -9.90 -3.26 -12.06
CA THR A 63 -11.08 -2.38 -11.97
C THR A 63 -11.27 -1.97 -10.51
N PRO A 64 -11.11 -0.68 -10.15
CA PRO A 64 -11.31 -0.23 -8.77
C PRO A 64 -12.78 -0.37 -8.37
N ALA A 65 -13.03 -0.85 -7.15
CA ALA A 65 -14.38 -1.02 -6.62
C ALA A 65 -15.01 0.32 -6.16
N ASP A 66 -14.20 1.26 -5.70
CA ASP A 66 -14.64 2.59 -5.27
C ASP A 66 -13.59 3.69 -5.58
N GLU A 67 -13.91 4.94 -5.24
CA GLU A 67 -12.99 6.06 -5.47
C GLU A 67 -11.71 5.99 -4.61
N LYS A 68 -11.70 5.26 -3.49
CA LYS A 68 -10.50 5.11 -2.66
C LYS A 68 -9.51 4.17 -3.31
N GLU A 69 -9.99 3.04 -3.84
CA GLU A 69 -9.14 2.12 -4.63
C GLU A 69 -8.59 2.79 -5.87
N LYS A 70 -9.44 3.52 -6.59
CA LYS A 70 -9.01 4.30 -7.75
C LYS A 70 -7.92 5.31 -7.39
N TYR A 71 -8.05 5.97 -6.23
CA TYR A 71 -7.03 6.89 -5.74
C TYR A 71 -5.73 6.17 -5.36
N LEU A 72 -5.84 5.03 -4.67
CA LEU A 72 -4.70 4.17 -4.32
C LEU A 72 -3.91 3.74 -5.57
N PHE A 73 -4.62 3.28 -6.61
CA PHE A 73 -4.01 2.82 -7.86
C PHE A 73 -3.28 3.96 -8.57
N GLY A 74 -3.89 5.15 -8.64
CA GLY A 74 -3.26 6.34 -9.21
C GLY A 74 -2.00 6.74 -8.45
N MET A 75 -2.08 6.81 -7.11
CA MET A 75 -0.93 7.12 -6.26
C MET A 75 0.26 6.18 -6.47
N VAL A 76 -0.01 4.87 -6.62
CA VAL A 76 1.03 3.86 -6.85
C VAL A 76 1.62 3.96 -8.26
N ALA A 77 0.79 4.17 -9.29
CA ALA A 77 1.24 4.30 -10.68
C ALA A 77 2.12 5.56 -10.90
N ASP A 78 1.83 6.64 -10.18
CA ASP A 78 2.57 7.90 -10.29
C ASP A 78 3.86 7.93 -9.44
N TYR A 79 4.03 6.98 -8.52
CA TYR A 79 5.17 6.96 -7.62
C TYR A 79 6.47 6.53 -8.32
N ARG A 80 7.60 7.05 -7.83
CA ARG A 80 8.95 6.68 -8.26
C ARG A 80 9.74 6.31 -6.99
N PRO A 81 9.98 5.01 -6.75
CA PRO A 81 10.66 4.58 -5.54
C PRO A 81 12.15 4.92 -5.60
N GLU A 82 12.73 5.11 -4.42
CA GLU A 82 14.18 5.18 -4.22
C GLU A 82 14.75 3.75 -4.07
N ASP A 83 16.05 3.57 -4.27
CA ASP A 83 16.75 2.27 -4.11
C ASP A 83 16.96 1.88 -2.63
N VAL A 84 16.27 2.53 -1.70
CA VAL A 84 16.31 2.22 -0.27
C VAL A 84 15.33 1.09 0.01
N TYR A 85 15.81 0.00 0.62
CA TYR A 85 14.98 -1.13 1.03
C TYR A 85 15.44 -1.67 2.38
N ASP A 86 14.49 -1.85 3.30
CA ASP A 86 14.74 -2.40 4.63
C ASP A 86 13.60 -3.33 5.09
N GLU A 87 13.77 -3.90 6.29
CA GLU A 87 12.84 -4.84 6.89
C GLU A 87 11.46 -4.24 7.19
N GLN A 88 11.37 -2.94 7.50
CA GLN A 88 10.10 -2.29 7.78
C GLN A 88 9.26 -2.12 6.51
N MET A 89 9.89 -1.99 5.34
CA MET A 89 9.18 -2.02 4.06
C MET A 89 8.56 -3.39 3.78
N ARG A 90 9.26 -4.47 4.11
CA ARG A 90 8.69 -5.84 4.04
C ARG A 90 7.52 -6.01 5.01
N GLU A 91 7.66 -5.53 6.25
CA GLU A 91 6.57 -5.53 7.23
C GLU A 91 5.34 -4.77 6.70
N LEU A 92 5.54 -3.61 6.09
CA LEU A 92 4.45 -2.80 5.55
C LEU A 92 3.73 -3.45 4.37
N LEU A 93 4.46 -4.17 3.52
CA LEU A 93 3.88 -4.95 2.45
C LEU A 93 2.98 -6.07 2.99
N ASP A 94 3.43 -6.76 4.04
CA ASP A 94 2.62 -7.77 4.72
C ASP A 94 1.38 -7.17 5.38
N TRP A 95 1.53 -6.06 6.11
CA TRP A 95 0.41 -5.35 6.73
C TRP A 95 -0.66 -4.94 5.71
N GLY A 96 -0.26 -4.47 4.53
CA GLY A 96 -1.19 -4.15 3.46
C GLY A 96 -1.91 -5.40 2.93
N ARG A 97 -1.19 -6.51 2.74
CA ARG A 97 -1.75 -7.79 2.27
C ARG A 97 -2.77 -8.38 3.23
N THR A 98 -2.52 -8.25 4.52
CA THR A 98 -3.38 -8.79 5.58
C THR A 98 -4.29 -7.74 6.20
N GLU A 99 -4.47 -6.58 5.56
CA GLU A 99 -5.27 -5.49 6.12
C GLU A 99 -6.74 -5.91 6.28
N LYS A 100 -7.22 -5.90 7.54
CA LYS A 100 -8.60 -6.22 7.91
C LYS A 100 -9.46 -4.98 8.12
N TYR A 101 -8.84 -3.86 8.51
CA TYR A 101 -9.51 -2.60 8.85
C TYR A 101 -9.33 -1.59 7.71
N LEU A 102 -9.79 -2.00 6.52
CA LEU A 102 -9.74 -1.17 5.31
C LEU A 102 -10.33 0.22 5.58
N TRP A 103 -9.61 1.24 5.11
CA TRP A 103 -10.02 2.64 5.18
C TRP A 103 -10.20 3.21 6.59
N THR A 104 -9.82 2.46 7.63
CA THR A 104 -9.98 2.84 9.04
C THR A 104 -8.65 3.31 9.62
N VAL A 105 -8.61 4.59 10.02
CA VAL A 105 -7.39 5.25 10.54
C VAL A 105 -7.08 4.80 11.97
N THR A 106 -8.08 4.90 12.86
CA THR A 106 -7.94 4.52 14.27
C THR A 106 -8.29 3.05 14.44
N LEU A 107 -7.30 2.25 14.83
CA LEU A 107 -7.50 0.83 15.09
C LEU A 107 -8.06 0.61 16.50
N PRO A 108 -8.89 -0.43 16.71
CA PRO A 108 -9.32 -0.84 18.04
C PRO A 108 -8.14 -1.41 18.85
N ASP A 109 -8.25 -1.43 20.17
CA ASP A 109 -7.16 -1.81 21.09
C ASP A 109 -6.65 -3.26 20.89
N ASP A 110 -7.43 -4.14 20.26
CA ASP A 110 -7.17 -5.56 20.05
C ASP A 110 -6.82 -5.95 18.61
N TRP A 111 -6.55 -4.98 17.73
CA TRP A 111 -6.41 -5.18 16.28
C TRP A 111 -5.34 -6.19 15.84
N GLN A 112 -4.31 -6.45 16.66
CA GLN A 112 -3.24 -7.42 16.37
C GLN A 112 -3.63 -8.87 16.69
N ASN A 113 -4.75 -9.09 17.41
CA ASN A 113 -5.22 -10.42 17.78
C ASN A 113 -6.36 -10.93 16.88
N ALA A 114 -6.81 -10.10 15.93
CA ALA A 114 -7.93 -10.39 15.02
C ALA A 114 -7.46 -11.08 13.74
#